data_AF-I4FSL6-F1
#
_entry.id   AF-I4FSL6-F1
#
_cell.length_a   1.000
_cell.length_b   1.000
_cell.length_c   1.000
_cell.angle_alpha   90.00
_cell.angle_beta   90.00
_cell.angle_gamma   90.00
#
_symmetry.space_group_name_H-M   'P 1'
#
loop_
_entity.id
_entity.type
_entity.pdbx_description
1 polymer ?
#
loop_
_entity_poly.entity_id
_entity_poly.type
_entity_poly.pdbx_seq_one_letter_code
_entity_poly.pdbx_strand_id
1 'polypeptide(L)' 'MITIYQLKPAFQKILSPLVKQLAKQGITANQITTSAAVLSLDFPHTEILKN' A
#
# COMPACT_ATOMS: atom_id res chain seq x y z
N MET A 1 13.54 -20.35 14.28
CA MET A 1 13.37 -20.61 12.84
C MET A 1 12.17 -19.80 12.38
N ILE A 2 12.39 -18.74 11.60
CA ILE A 2 11.28 -18.01 10.98
C ILE A 2 10.70 -18.92 9.90
N THR A 3 9.45 -19.31 10.06
CA THR A 3 8.73 -20.10 9.05
C THR A 3 7.81 -19.17 8.25
N ILE A 4 7.49 -19.53 7.00
CA ILE A 4 6.56 -18.76 6.17
C ILE A 4 5.21 -18.54 6.87
N TYR A 5 4.78 -19.47 7.73
CA TYR A 5 3.57 -19.35 8.54
C TYR A 5 3.63 -18.25 9.60
N GLN A 6 4.82 -17.88 10.05
CA GLN A 6 5.01 -16.77 11.00
C GLN A 6 5.08 -15.42 10.29
N LEU A 7 5.45 -15.39 9.01
CA LEU A 7 5.55 -14.15 8.24
C LEU A 7 4.17 -13.55 7.96
N LYS A 8 3.16 -14.39 7.66
CA LYS A 8 1.78 -13.94 7.43
C LYS A 8 1.19 -13.13 8.61
N PRO A 9 1.15 -13.64 9.86
CA PRO A 9 0.62 -12.88 10.99
C PRO A 9 1.51 -11.68 11.38
N ALA A 10 2.84 -11.78 11.22
CA ALA A 10 3.74 -10.66 11.48
C ALA A 10 3.49 -9.48 10.53
N PHE A 11 3.37 -9.76 9.23
CA PHE A 11 3.03 -8.75 8.22
C PHE A 11 1.64 -8.15 8.46
N GLN A 12 0.66 -9.00 8.76
CA GLN A 12 -0.69 -8.55 9.08
C GLN A 12 -0.73 -7.69 10.36
N LYS A 13 0.11 -7.96 11.37
CA LYS A 13 0.19 -7.14 12.59
C LYS A 13 0.63 -5.70 12.29
N ILE A 14 1.49 -5.52 11.28
CA ILE A 14 1.96 -4.20 10.85
C ILE A 14 0.88 -3.48 10.02
N LEU A 15 0.26 -4.18 9.07
CA LEU A 15 -0.67 -3.57 8.12
C LEU A 15 -2.10 -3.38 8.69
N SER A 16 -2.56 -4.30 9.54
CA SER A 16 -3.92 -4.31 10.10
C SER A 16 -4.36 -3.01 10.76
N PRO A 17 -3.58 -2.36 11.66
CA PRO A 17 -4.05 -1.13 12.31
C PRO A 17 -4.27 -0.01 11.30
N LEU A 18 -3.39 0.13 10.31
CA LEU A 18 -3.46 1.16 9.27
C LEU A 18 -4.69 0.94 8.38
N VAL A 19 -4.91 -0.28 7.90
CA VAL A 19 -6.08 -0.61 7.06
C VAL A 19 -7.39 -0.44 7.85
N LYS A 20 -7.40 -0.78 9.15
CA LYS A 20 -8.57 -0.56 10.01
C LYS A 20 -8.89 0.92 10.21
N GLN A 21 -7.88 1.78 10.30
CA GLN A 21 -8.11 3.23 10.41
C GLN A 21 -8.72 3.79 9.12
N LEU A 22 -8.16 3.41 7.96
CA LEU A 22 -8.71 3.80 6.65
C LEU A 22 -10.15 3.29 6.47
N ALA A 23 -10.41 2.03 6.83
CA ALA A 23 -11.75 1.45 6.76
C ALA A 23 -12.76 2.16 7.68
N LYS A 24 -12.34 2.59 8.89
CA LYS A 24 -13.19 3.39 9.79
C LYS A 24 -13.53 4.77 9.22
N GLN A 25 -12.67 5.32 8.36
CA GLN A 25 -12.93 6.56 7.63
C GLN A 25 -13.80 6.36 6.38
N GLY A 26 -14.28 5.14 6.12
CA GLY A 26 -15.08 4.80 4.94
C GLY A 26 -14.27 4.62 3.66
N ILE A 27 -12.93 4.61 3.75
CA ILE A 27 -12.04 4.40 2.59
C ILE A 27 -12.08 2.91 2.24
N THR A 28 -12.45 2.62 0.99
CA THR A 28 -12.55 1.25 0.47
C THR A 28 -11.24 0.76 -0.12
N ALA A 29 -11.04 -0.55 -0.18
CA ALA A 29 -9.86 -1.16 -0.81
C ALA A 29 -9.70 -0.69 -2.27
N ASN A 30 -10.80 -0.61 -3.03
CA ASN A 30 -10.78 -0.18 -4.43
C ASN A 30 -10.28 1.27 -4.59
N GLN A 31 -10.63 2.18 -3.67
CA GLN A 31 -10.12 3.56 -3.68
C GLN A 31 -8.61 3.61 -3.45
N ILE A 32 -8.09 2.74 -2.57
CA ILE A 32 -6.64 2.63 -2.33
C ILE A 32 -5.95 2.07 -3.57
N THR A 33 -6.48 0.99 -4.17
CA THR A 33 -5.89 0.36 -5.36
C THR A 33 -5.87 1.31 -6.56
N THR A 34 -6.98 2.00 -6.83
CA THR A 34 -7.08 2.93 -7.96
C THR A 34 -6.21 4.18 -7.75
N SER A 35 -6.19 4.76 -6.55
CA SER A 35 -5.30 5.90 -6.26
C SER A 35 -3.83 5.51 -6.35
N ALA A 36 -3.42 4.35 -5.84
CA ALA A 36 -2.06 3.85 -5.98
C ALA A 36 -1.70 3.59 -7.46
N ALA A 37 -2.61 3.03 -8.25
CA ALA A 37 -2.40 2.81 -9.68
C ALA A 37 -2.24 4.14 -10.44
N VAL A 38 -3.12 5.12 -10.17
CA VAL A 38 -3.01 6.46 -10.77
C VAL A 38 -1.70 7.10 -10.37
N LEU A 39 -1.35 7.16 -9.08
CA LEU A 39 -0.08 7.73 -8.60
C LEU A 39 1.16 7.04 -9.19
N SER A 40 1.08 5.72 -9.42
CA SER A 40 2.18 4.97 -10.04
C SER A 40 2.37 5.31 -11.52
N LEU A 41 1.30 5.71 -12.21
CA LEU A 41 1.32 6.10 -13.63
C LEU A 41 1.58 7.60 -13.81
N ASP A 42 1.06 8.42 -12.89
CA ASP A 42 1.25 9.86 -12.82
C ASP A 42 2.58 10.24 -12.16
N PHE A 43 3.41 9.28 -11.71
CA PHE A 43 4.79 9.58 -11.35
C PHE A 43 5.50 10.05 -12.63
N PRO A 44 5.73 11.35 -12.78
CA PRO A 44 5.97 11.93 -14.09
C PRO A 44 7.33 11.44 -14.58
N HIS A 45 7.33 10.88 -15.78
CA HIS A 45 8.51 10.55 -16.56
C HIS A 45 9.21 11.85 -17.04
N THR A 46 9.53 12.78 -16.14
CA THR A 46 10.07 14.12 -16.51
C THR A 46 11.17 14.66 -15.60
N GLU A 47 12.01 13.83 -14.97
CA GLU A 47 13.24 14.32 -14.33
C GLU A 47 14.49 13.44 -14.49
N ILE A 48 14.48 12.41 -15.34
CA ILE A 48 15.66 11.51 -15.48
C ILE A 48 16.54 11.86 -16.70
N LEU A 49 16.13 12.78 -17.58
CA LEU A 49 16.94 13.24 -18.73
C LEU A 49 17.17 14.77 -18.73
N LYS A 50 17.45 15.34 -17.55
CA LYS A 50 18.01 16.69 -17.41
C LYS A 50 19.29 16.64 -16.57
N ASN A 51 20.29 15.93 -17.06
CA ASN A 51 21.70 16.24 -16.81
C ASN A 51 22.56 15.59 -17.90
#